data_AF-A0A973B6P2-F1
#
_entry.id   AF-A0A973B6P2-F1
#
_cell.length_a   1.000
_cell.length_b   1.000
_cell.length_c   1.000
_cell.angle_alpha   90.00
_cell.angle_beta   90.00
_cell.angle_gamma   90.00
#
_symmetry.space_group_name_H-M   'P 1'
#
loop_
_entity.id
_entity.type
_entity.pdbx_description
1 polymer ?
#
loop_
_entity_poly.entity_id
_entity_poly.type
_entity_poly.pdbx_seq_one_letter_code
_entity_poly.pdbx_strand_id
1 'polypeptide(L)'
;MLARHQDPIVAIATAPGRGAVGIVRISGKALAPIVESLCGRSLMPRQASYLPFKDARGKVIDQGLALYFPAPHSFTGEDVLELQAHGGPVVLQLLLARCLEAAAETDEASKQQRLPGLRVAQPGEFSERAFLNDKIDLAQAE
;
A
#
# COMPACT_ATOMS: atom_id res chain seq x y z
N MET A 1 -19.21 2.06 15.76
CA MET A 1 -17.89 1.54 15.30
C MET A 1 -17.69 1.57 13.78
N LEU A 2 -18.55 2.23 12.99
CA LEU A 2 -18.46 2.26 11.51
C LEU A 2 -17.36 3.18 10.92
N ALA A 3 -16.70 4.01 11.73
CA ALA A 3 -15.76 5.02 11.23
C ALA A 3 -14.46 4.45 10.63
N ARG A 4 -14.03 3.25 11.04
CA ARG A 4 -12.70 2.69 10.66
C ARG A 4 -12.61 2.12 9.25
N HIS A 5 -13.73 1.85 8.56
CA HIS A 5 -13.70 1.27 7.21
C HIS A 5 -13.26 2.26 6.13
N GLN A 6 -13.25 3.56 6.43
CA GLN A 6 -12.79 4.58 5.48
C GLN A 6 -11.30 4.88 5.60
N ASP A 7 -10.67 4.50 6.71
CA ASP A 7 -9.24 4.71 6.91
C ASP A 7 -8.46 3.88 5.88
N PRO A 8 -7.43 4.45 5.22
CA PRO A 8 -6.55 3.66 4.37
C PRO A 8 -5.77 2.66 5.23
N ILE A 9 -5.48 1.50 4.65
CA ILE A 9 -4.79 0.41 5.34
C ILE A 9 -3.52 -0.01 4.63
N VAL A 10 -2.54 -0.47 5.39
CA VAL A 10 -1.28 -1.05 4.88
C VAL A 10 -0.95 -2.36 5.60
N ALA A 11 -0.40 -3.33 4.88
CA ALA A 11 0.18 -4.53 5.49
C ALA A 11 1.23 -5.19 4.60
N ILE A 12 2.04 -6.06 5.19
CA ILE A 12 2.77 -7.07 4.43
C ILE A 12 1.74 -8.12 3.99
N ALA A 13 1.55 -8.25 2.68
CA ALA A 13 0.51 -9.07 2.06
C ALA A 13 0.95 -10.50 1.72
N THR A 14 2.25 -10.80 1.85
CA THR A 14 2.80 -12.15 1.67
C THR A 14 2.93 -12.88 3.00
N ALA A 15 2.94 -14.22 2.95
CA ALA A 15 3.14 -15.06 4.12
C ALA A 15 4.44 -14.69 4.89
N PRO A 16 4.44 -14.78 6.23
CA PRO A 16 5.62 -14.49 7.03
C PRO A 16 6.74 -15.50 6.74
N GLY A 17 7.98 -15.02 6.72
CA GLY A 17 9.15 -15.87 6.50
C GLY A 17 10.13 -15.26 5.51
N ARG A 18 11.10 -16.07 5.06
CA ARG A 18 12.02 -15.70 3.99
C ARG A 18 11.45 -16.19 2.66
N GLY A 19 11.21 -15.26 1.75
CA GLY A 19 10.85 -15.53 0.36
C GLY A 19 11.76 -14.80 -0.61
N ALA A 20 11.67 -15.15 -1.90
CA ALA A 20 12.34 -14.37 -2.94
C ALA A 20 11.74 -12.95 -3.05
N VAL A 21 10.41 -12.85 -3.00
CA VAL A 21 9.65 -11.61 -3.08
C VAL A 21 8.69 -11.52 -1.90
N GLY A 22 8.52 -10.31 -1.38
CA GLY A 22 7.46 -9.95 -0.44
C GLY A 22 6.74 -8.69 -0.90
N ILE A 23 5.48 -8.55 -0.50
CA ILE A 23 4.61 -7.45 -0.96
C ILE A 23 4.17 -6.64 0.25
N VAL A 24 4.35 -5.33 0.21
CA VAL A 24 3.65 -4.37 1.09
C VAL A 24 2.52 -3.74 0.28
N ARG A 25 1.29 -3.89 0.75
CA ARG A 25 0.07 -3.43 0.06
C ARG A 25 -0.60 -2.31 0.84
N ILE A 26 -0.96 -1.23 0.16
CA ILE A 26 -1.80 -0.14 0.66
C ILE A 26 -3.15 -0.18 -0.07
N SER A 27 -4.26 -0.04 0.64
CA SER A 27 -5.62 0.13 0.09
C SER A 27 -6.30 1.35 0.71
N GLY A 28 -6.97 2.16 -0.10
CA GLY A 28 -7.75 3.28 0.38
C GLY A 28 -8.15 4.24 -0.73
N LYS A 29 -8.65 5.42 -0.38
CA LYS A 29 -9.03 6.46 -1.35
C LYS A 29 -7.86 7.39 -1.64
N ALA A 30 -7.76 7.86 -2.89
CA ALA A 30 -6.87 8.93 -3.31
C ALA A 30 -5.38 8.66 -2.99
N LEU A 31 -4.87 7.50 -3.42
CA LEU A 31 -3.48 7.11 -3.13
C LEU A 31 -2.42 7.83 -3.99
N ALA A 32 -2.80 8.71 -4.92
CA ALA A 32 -1.85 9.38 -5.81
C ALA A 32 -0.71 10.13 -5.06
N PRO A 33 -0.96 10.92 -3.99
CA PRO A 33 0.11 11.61 -3.26
C PRO A 33 1.08 10.66 -2.57
N ILE A 34 0.60 9.53 -2.05
CA ILE A 34 1.46 8.53 -1.40
C ILE A 34 2.27 7.74 -2.44
N VAL A 35 1.69 7.47 -3.61
CA VAL A 35 2.38 6.85 -4.75
C VAL A 35 3.57 7.72 -5.17
N GLU A 36 3.35 9.02 -5.38
CA GLU A 36 4.43 9.95 -5.75
C GLU A 36 5.51 10.04 -4.68
N SER A 37 5.15 10.13 -3.40
CA SER A 37 6.10 10.19 -2.29
C SER A 37 6.98 8.93 -2.17
N LEU A 38 6.39 7.74 -2.32
CA LEU A 38 7.09 6.47 -2.19
C LEU A 38 7.88 6.06 -3.44
N CYS A 39 7.37 6.41 -4.63
CA CYS A 39 7.93 5.98 -5.91
C CYS A 39 8.72 7.07 -6.64
N GLY A 40 8.65 8.32 -6.18
CA GLY A 40 9.27 9.50 -6.81
C GLY A 40 8.62 9.92 -8.14
N ARG A 41 7.49 9.32 -8.51
CA ARG A 41 6.74 9.60 -9.75
C ARG A 41 5.33 9.02 -9.66
N SER A 42 4.43 9.51 -10.51
CA SER A 42 3.16 8.84 -10.81
C SER A 42 3.42 7.49 -11.49
N LEU A 43 2.58 6.49 -11.21
CA LEU A 43 2.65 5.18 -11.84
C LEU A 43 1.53 5.01 -12.88
N MET A 44 1.86 4.35 -13.99
CA MET A 44 0.84 3.93 -14.95
C MET A 44 -0.04 2.83 -14.33
N PRO A 45 -1.38 2.95 -14.40
CA PRO A 45 -2.28 1.93 -13.88
C PRO A 45 -1.95 0.54 -14.42
N ARG A 46 -1.83 -0.44 -13.52
CA ARG A 46 -1.63 -1.87 -13.83
C ARG A 46 -0.36 -2.16 -14.63
N GLN A 47 0.63 -1.28 -14.59
CA GLN A 47 1.95 -1.50 -15.17
C GLN A 47 3.01 -1.59 -14.07
N ALA A 48 3.82 -2.62 -14.13
CA ALA A 48 4.94 -2.80 -13.20
C ALA A 48 6.02 -1.74 -13.48
N SER A 49 6.40 -1.01 -12.44
CA SER A 49 7.43 0.01 -12.48
C SER A 49 8.62 -0.40 -11.61
N TYR A 50 9.76 -0.65 -12.23
CA TYR A 50 11.01 -0.94 -11.51
C TYR A 50 11.67 0.35 -11.01
N LEU A 51 11.89 0.47 -9.71
CA LEU A 51 12.44 1.67 -9.06
C LEU A 51 13.02 1.38 -7.66
N PRO A 52 13.90 2.26 -7.13
CA PRO A 52 14.35 2.17 -5.75
C PRO A 52 13.26 2.65 -4.77
N PHE A 53 13.01 1.88 -3.72
CA PHE A 53 12.28 2.34 -2.55
C PHE A 53 13.25 3.00 -1.58
N LYS A 54 12.96 4.23 -1.17
CA LYS A 54 13.85 5.05 -0.33
C LYS A 54 13.22 5.39 1.01
N ASP A 55 14.07 5.51 2.02
CA ASP A 55 13.68 6.09 3.30
C ASP A 55 13.48 7.61 3.20
N ALA A 56 13.01 8.26 4.28
CA ALA A 56 12.79 9.70 4.32
C ALA A 56 14.08 10.54 4.13
N ARG A 57 15.27 9.93 4.28
CA ARG A 57 16.57 10.58 4.05
C ARG A 57 17.11 10.33 2.64
N GLY A 58 16.36 9.62 1.80
CA GLY A 58 16.73 9.28 0.43
C GLY A 58 17.65 8.06 0.31
N LYS A 59 17.96 7.35 1.40
CA LYS A 59 18.74 6.10 1.35
C LYS A 59 17.86 4.98 0.81
N VAL A 60 18.41 4.17 -0.09
CA VAL A 60 17.71 3.01 -0.65
C VAL A 60 17.47 1.97 0.45
N ILE A 61 16.20 1.61 0.64
CA ILE A 61 15.76 0.47 1.46
C ILE A 61 15.91 -0.81 0.62
N ASP A 62 15.36 -0.80 -0.60
CA ASP A 62 15.43 -1.90 -1.54
C ASP A 62 15.17 -1.43 -2.97
N GLN A 63 15.43 -2.29 -3.94
CA GLN A 63 15.13 -2.10 -5.35
C GLN A 63 14.05 -3.11 -5.78
N GLY A 64 12.90 -2.64 -6.27
CA GLY A 64 11.74 -3.50 -6.47
C GLY A 64 10.76 -3.02 -7.54
N LEU A 65 9.58 -3.63 -7.58
CA LEU A 65 8.48 -3.28 -8.47
C LEU A 65 7.36 -2.59 -7.71
N ALA A 66 6.88 -1.47 -8.23
CA ALA A 66 5.64 -0.85 -7.77
C ALA A 66 4.53 -1.06 -8.79
N LEU A 67 3.33 -1.38 -8.31
CA LEU A 67 2.11 -1.47 -9.12
C LEU A 67 1.01 -0.62 -8.48
N TYR A 68 0.28 0.10 -9.32
CA TYR A 68 -0.87 0.90 -8.90
C TYR A 68 -2.14 0.41 -9.59
N PHE A 69 -3.18 0.18 -8.82
CA PHE A 69 -4.50 -0.27 -9.26
C PHE A 69 -5.53 0.76 -8.83
N PRO A 70 -5.96 1.67 -9.72
CA PRO A 70 -6.99 2.64 -9.37
C PRO A 70 -8.35 1.95 -9.17
N ALA A 71 -9.18 2.51 -8.28
CA ALA A 71 -10.57 2.12 -8.11
C ALA A 71 -11.37 2.24 -9.43
N PRO A 72 -12.41 1.42 -9.66
CA PRO A 72 -12.88 0.28 -8.87
C PRO A 72 -12.16 -1.05 -9.24
N HIS A 73 -10.99 -0.92 -9.87
CA HIS A 73 -10.37 -1.93 -10.72
C HIS A 73 -9.19 -2.59 -10.02
N SER A 74 -9.37 -2.89 -8.73
CA SER A 74 -8.40 -3.48 -7.80
C SER A 74 -9.02 -4.66 -7.02
N PHE A 75 -8.21 -5.32 -6.18
CA PHE A 75 -8.68 -6.39 -5.30
C PHE A 75 -9.74 -5.93 -4.30
N THR A 76 -9.51 -4.80 -3.62
CA THR A 76 -10.44 -4.27 -2.61
C THR A 76 -11.56 -3.42 -3.22
N GLY A 77 -11.47 -3.05 -4.50
CA GLY A 77 -12.36 -2.08 -5.13
C GLY A 77 -11.99 -0.62 -4.84
N GLU A 78 -11.01 -0.37 -3.96
CA GLU A 78 -10.44 0.95 -3.69
C GLU A 78 -9.21 1.20 -4.59
N ASP A 79 -8.52 2.33 -4.42
CA ASP A 79 -7.17 2.43 -4.97
C ASP A 79 -6.25 1.48 -4.19
N VAL A 80 -5.39 0.76 -4.89
CA VAL A 80 -4.40 -0.14 -4.30
C VAL A 80 -3.00 0.17 -4.84
N LEU A 81 -2.04 0.30 -3.93
CA LEU A 81 -0.61 0.34 -4.26
C LEU A 81 0.06 -0.92 -3.72
N GLU A 82 0.82 -1.60 -4.55
CA GLU A 82 1.66 -2.74 -4.17
C GLU A 82 3.14 -2.39 -4.37
N LEU A 83 3.92 -2.57 -3.31
CA LEU A 83 5.38 -2.48 -3.33
C LEU A 83 5.94 -3.90 -3.19
N GLN A 84 6.48 -4.43 -4.27
CA GLN A 84 7.08 -5.76 -4.33
C GLN A 84 8.59 -5.63 -4.19
N ALA A 85 9.12 -6.17 -3.10
CA ALA A 85 10.52 -6.09 -2.70
C ALA A 85 11.10 -7.48 -2.46
N HIS A 86 12.40 -7.57 -2.18
CA HIS A 86 13.00 -8.82 -1.73
C HIS A 86 12.30 -9.32 -0.46
N GLY A 87 11.97 -10.61 -0.42
CA GLY A 87 11.15 -11.23 0.64
C GLY A 87 11.87 -11.44 1.98
N GLY A 88 12.85 -10.59 2.30
CA GLY A 88 13.51 -10.56 3.60
C GLY A 88 12.64 -9.85 4.64
N PRO A 89 12.35 -10.45 5.81
CA PRO A 89 11.48 -9.85 6.82
C PRO A 89 11.87 -8.43 7.22
N VAL A 90 13.16 -8.14 7.35
CA VAL A 90 13.67 -6.81 7.71
C VAL A 90 13.32 -5.77 6.63
N VAL A 91 13.50 -6.12 5.35
CA VAL A 91 13.19 -5.22 4.23
C VAL A 91 11.71 -4.89 4.20
N LEU A 92 10.83 -5.89 4.35
CA LEU A 92 9.39 -5.69 4.33
C LEU A 92 8.90 -4.85 5.52
N GLN A 93 9.49 -5.02 6.71
CA GLN A 93 9.19 -4.21 7.88
C GLN A 93 9.65 -2.75 7.70
N LEU A 94 10.84 -2.53 7.12
CA LEU A 94 11.31 -1.18 6.79
C LEU A 94 10.39 -0.49 5.77
N LEU A 95 9.93 -1.21 4.75
CA LEU A 95 8.99 -0.67 3.77
C LEU A 95 7.62 -0.37 4.37
N LEU A 96 7.10 -1.26 5.23
CA LEU A 96 5.86 -1.00 5.98
C LEU A 96 5.96 0.26 6.83
N ALA A 97 7.05 0.39 7.61
CA ALA A 97 7.30 1.58 8.43
C ALA A 97 7.42 2.84 7.57
N ARG A 98 8.11 2.74 6.42
CA ARG A 98 8.24 3.84 5.46
C ARG A 98 6.90 4.28 4.89
N CYS A 99 5.98 3.36 4.61
CA CYS A 99 4.63 3.69 4.15
C CYS A 99 3.87 4.53 5.20
N LEU A 100 3.95 4.13 6.47
CA LEU A 100 3.32 4.85 7.59
C LEU A 100 3.93 6.25 7.77
N GLU A 101 5.26 6.36 7.71
CA GLU A 101 5.97 7.63 7.79
C GLU A 101 5.57 8.57 6.63
N ALA A 102 5.61 8.08 5.40
CA ALA A 102 5.29 8.85 4.19
C ALA A 102 3.86 9.40 4.20
N ALA A 103 2.93 8.64 4.80
CA ALA A 103 1.53 9.03 4.95
C ALA A 103 1.33 10.13 5.99
N ALA A 104 2.11 10.10 7.07
CA ALA A 104 2.06 11.08 8.15
C ALA A 104 2.76 12.40 7.80
N GLU A 105 3.70 12.39 6.86
CA GLU A 105 4.35 13.58 6.32
C GLU A 105 3.34 14.55 5.68
N THR A 106 3.62 15.85 5.82
CA THR A 106 2.81 16.91 5.25
C THR A 106 3.10 17.07 3.75
N ASP A 107 2.05 17.11 2.95
CA ASP A 107 2.09 17.54 1.57
C ASP A 107 2.30 19.05 1.48
N GLU A 108 3.32 19.48 0.74
CA GLU A 108 3.70 20.89 0.69
C GLU A 108 2.65 21.77 0.01
N ALA A 109 1.90 21.22 -0.93
CA ALA A 109 0.89 21.95 -1.70
C ALA A 109 -0.41 22.15 -0.89
N SER A 110 -0.93 21.08 -0.29
CA SER A 110 -2.19 21.09 0.47
C SER A 110 -2.03 21.47 1.94
N LYS A 111 -0.80 21.41 2.48
CA LYS A 111 -0.49 21.59 3.92
C LYS A 111 -1.21 20.59 4.83
N GLN A 112 -1.62 19.45 4.29
CA GLN A 112 -2.26 18.34 5.00
C GLN A 112 -1.36 17.11 4.99
N GLN A 113 -1.62 16.12 5.86
CA GLN A 113 -0.94 14.82 5.78
C GLN A 113 -1.20 14.19 4.41
N ARG A 114 -0.20 13.55 3.80
CA ARG A 114 -0.35 12.94 2.45
C ARG A 114 -1.43 11.88 2.39
N LEU A 115 -1.59 11.11 3.46
CA LEU A 115 -2.61 10.08 3.56
C LEU A 115 -3.08 9.94 5.02
N PRO A 116 -3.98 10.82 5.48
CA PRO A 116 -4.40 10.86 6.88
C PRO A 116 -5.09 9.56 7.29
N GLY A 117 -4.79 9.10 8.50
CA GLY A 117 -5.41 7.89 9.07
C GLY A 117 -4.85 6.57 8.56
N LEU A 118 -3.77 6.56 7.74
CA LEU A 118 -3.14 5.30 7.34
C LEU A 118 -2.76 4.47 8.57
N ARG A 119 -3.23 3.23 8.60
CA ARG A 119 -2.99 2.30 9.70
C ARG A 119 -2.67 0.90 9.19
N VAL A 120 -2.13 0.06 10.07
CA VAL A 120 -1.96 -1.36 9.77
C VAL A 120 -3.34 -2.02 9.63
N ALA A 121 -3.49 -2.84 8.59
CA ALA A 121 -4.71 -3.62 8.35
C ALA A 121 -4.96 -4.64 9.47
N GLN A 122 -6.22 -4.90 9.79
CA GLN A 122 -6.61 -6.03 10.62
C GLN A 122 -6.54 -7.35 9.82
N PRO A 123 -6.46 -8.52 10.48
CA PRO A 123 -6.55 -9.81 9.81
C PRO A 123 -7.81 -9.89 8.93
N GLY A 124 -7.66 -10.29 7.67
CA GLY A 124 -8.76 -10.42 6.72
C GLY A 124 -9.30 -9.11 6.12
N GLU A 125 -8.86 -7.93 6.59
CA GLU A 125 -9.51 -6.66 6.26
C GLU A 125 -9.48 -6.33 4.75
N PHE A 126 -8.44 -6.75 4.00
CA PHE A 126 -8.43 -6.56 2.54
C PHE A 126 -9.54 -7.38 1.85
N SER A 127 -9.75 -8.64 2.25
CA SER A 127 -10.82 -9.49 1.70
C SER A 127 -12.19 -9.02 2.16
N GLU A 128 -12.31 -8.58 3.41
CA GLU A 128 -13.53 -7.96 3.94
C GLU A 128 -13.94 -6.74 3.09
N ARG A 129 -12.99 -5.85 2.76
CA ARG A 129 -13.26 -4.70 1.88
C ARG A 129 -13.59 -5.12 0.46
N ALA A 130 -12.94 -6.16 -0.07
CA ALA A 130 -13.27 -6.72 -1.38
C ALA A 130 -14.73 -7.21 -1.42
N PHE A 131 -15.18 -7.91 -0.38
CA PHE A 131 -16.57 -8.33 -0.24
C PHE A 131 -17.53 -7.14 -0.13
N LEU A 132 -17.23 -6.17 0.74
CA LEU A 132 -18.07 -4.97 0.94
C LEU A 132 -18.18 -4.09 -0.32
N ASN A 133 -17.23 -4.18 -1.25
CA ASN A 133 -17.21 -3.46 -2.51
C ASN A 133 -17.58 -4.34 -3.71
N ASP A 134 -18.30 -5.45 -3.49
CA ASP A 134 -18.82 -6.35 -4.51
C ASP A 134 -17.74 -6.90 -5.48
N LYS A 135 -16.51 -7.07 -4.99
CA LYS A 135 -15.40 -7.63 -5.78
C LYS A 135 -15.38 -9.14 -5.76
N ILE A 136 -15.82 -9.72 -4.66
CA ILE A 136 -15.91 -11.15 -4.39
C ILE A 136 -17.19 -11.44 -3.60
N ASP A 137 -17.71 -12.65 -3.71
CA ASP A 137 -18.78 -13.13 -2.81
C ASP A 137 -18.21 -13.67 -1.49
N LEU A 138 -19.11 -14.04 -0.55
CA LEU A 138 -18.69 -14.57 0.75
C LEU A 138 -17.95 -15.91 0.63
N ALA A 139 -18.35 -16.77 -0.31
CA ALA A 139 -17.72 -18.07 -0.51
C ALA A 139 -16.29 -17.94 -1.08
N GLN A 140 -16.00 -16.85 -1.78
CA GLN A 140 -14.66 -16.50 -2.27
C GLN A 140 -13.80 -15.78 -1.21
N ALA A 141 -14.41 -15.25 -0.15
CA ALA A 141 -13.71 -14.55 0.92
C ALA A 141 -13.18 -15.49 2.03
N GLU A 142 -13.80 -16.67 2.19
CA GLU A 142 -13.41 -17.76 3.11
C GLU A 142 -12.40 -18.74 2.48
#